data_AF-A0A6M3KRW4-F1
#
_entry.id   AF-A0A6M3KRW4-F1
#
_cell.length_a   1.000
_cell.length_b   1.000
_cell.length_c   1.000
_cell.angle_alpha   90.00
_cell.angle_beta   90.00
_cell.angle_gamma   90.00
#
_symmetry.space_group_name_H-M   'P 1'
#
loop_
_entity.id
_entity.type
_entity.pdbx_description
1 polymer ?
#
loop_
_entity_poly.entity_id
_entity_poly.type
_entity_poly.pdbx_seq_one_letter_code
_entity_poly.pdbx_strand_id
1 'polypeptide(L)'
;MTAITISADFAPFLSPERYAERMGVDLSTVKTMMDNGLLPVYQPVARGNRYINMIGAIKLADEVYETQKRTAPWATLNGIR
;
A
#
# COMPACT_ATOMS: atom_id res chain seq x y z
N MET A 1 19.68 1.46 -20.99
CA MET A 1 18.52 1.64 -20.08
C MET A 1 19.02 2.43 -18.87
N THR A 2 18.61 3.68 -18.72
CA THR A 2 18.96 4.51 -17.58
C THR A 2 18.09 4.08 -16.39
N ALA A 3 18.70 3.64 -15.30
CA ALA A 3 17.96 3.31 -14.09
C ALA A 3 17.25 4.57 -13.60
N ILE A 4 15.92 4.52 -13.52
CA ILE A 4 15.13 5.59 -12.91
C ILE A 4 15.40 5.51 -11.41
N THR A 5 16.28 6.39 -10.93
CA THR A 5 16.49 6.60 -9.49
C THR A 5 15.31 7.39 -8.97
N ILE A 6 14.37 6.72 -8.32
CA ILE A 6 13.29 7.38 -7.60
C ILE A 6 13.91 8.10 -6.40
N SER A 7 13.99 9.43 -6.47
CA SER A 7 14.35 10.26 -5.31
C SER A 7 13.21 10.24 -4.29
N ALA A 8 13.54 10.46 -3.01
CA ALA A 8 12.55 10.52 -1.93
C ALA A 8 11.47 11.61 -2.14
N ASP A 9 11.73 12.57 -3.04
CA ASP A 9 10.80 13.64 -3.42
C ASP A 9 9.79 13.24 -4.50
N PHE A 10 9.89 12.03 -5.07
CA PHE A 10 8.95 11.54 -6.07
C PHE A 10 7.70 10.96 -5.40
N ALA A 11 6.82 11.86 -4.94
CA ALA A 11 5.46 11.55 -4.54
C ALA A 11 4.73 10.94 -5.75
N PRO A 12 4.59 9.61 -5.83
CA PRO A 12 3.83 8.83 -4.86
C PRO A 12 4.53 7.58 -4.27
N PHE A 13 5.85 7.46 -4.35
CA PHE A 13 6.56 6.24 -3.95
C PHE A 13 7.32 6.43 -2.63
N LEU A 14 7.13 5.51 -1.68
CA LEU A 14 7.93 5.47 -0.46
C LEU A 14 8.85 4.26 -0.43
N SER A 15 10.03 4.41 0.18
CA SER A 15 10.81 3.25 0.57
C SER A 15 10.10 2.48 1.70
N PRO A 16 10.36 1.17 1.87
CA PRO A 16 9.79 0.39 2.96
C PRO A 16 10.07 0.98 4.35
N GLU A 17 11.25 1.58 4.54
CA GLU A 17 11.67 2.24 5.78
C GLU A 17 10.81 3.48 6.07
N ARG A 18 10.61 4.34 5.07
CA ARG A 18 9.77 5.54 5.21
C ARG A 18 8.31 5.18 5.42
N TYR A 19 7.84 4.10 4.80
CA TYR A 19 6.49 3.60 5.03
C TYR A 19 6.34 3.05 6.45
N ALA A 20 7.30 2.26 6.94
CA ALA A 20 7.33 1.74 8.30
C ALA A 20 7.29 2.88 9.34
N GLU A 21 8.15 3.89 9.17
CA GLU A 21 8.18 5.11 9.99
C GLU A 21 6.82 5.81 10.01
N ARG A 22 6.21 6.01 8.83
CA ARG A 22 4.92 6.70 8.71
C ARG A 22 3.76 5.92 9.35
N MET A 23 3.80 4.60 9.29
CA MET A 23 2.73 3.73 9.82
C MET A 23 2.94 3.35 11.29
N GLY A 24 4.10 3.65 11.87
CA GLY A 24 4.43 3.26 13.24
C GLY A 24 4.56 1.74 13.43
N VAL A 25 5.06 1.04 12.41
CA VAL A 25 5.24 -0.42 12.43
C VAL A 25 6.68 -0.81 12.10
N ASP A 26 7.09 -2.02 12.45
CA ASP A 26 8.42 -2.53 12.13
C ASP A 26 8.63 -2.72 10.63
N LEU A 27 9.86 -2.46 10.17
CA LEU A 27 10.27 -2.68 8.78
C LEU A 27 10.07 -4.15 8.34
N SER A 28 10.27 -5.11 9.24
CA SER A 28 10.04 -6.54 8.97
C SER A 28 8.58 -6.81 8.62
N THR A 29 7.64 -6.19 9.33
CA THR A 29 6.20 -6.27 9.04
C THR A 29 5.89 -5.74 7.65
N VAL A 30 6.44 -4.57 7.29
CA VAL A 30 6.26 -3.99 5.95
C VAL A 30 6.82 -4.92 4.87
N LYS A 31 8.00 -5.50 5.06
CA LYS A 31 8.59 -6.46 4.11
C LYS A 31 7.71 -7.70 3.94
N THR A 32 7.18 -8.26 5.03
CA THR A 32 6.24 -9.39 4.97
C THR A 32 4.96 -9.01 4.21
N MET A 33 4.41 -7.82 4.44
CA MET A 33 3.23 -7.34 3.69
C MET A 33 3.52 -7.20 2.19
N MET A 34 4.71 -6.70 1.83
CA MET A 34 5.16 -6.60 0.44
C MET A 34 5.31 -7.99 -0.20
N ASP A 35 5.94 -8.93 0.49
CA ASP A 35 6.17 -10.29 -0.02
C ASP A 35 4.85 -11.07 -0.18
N ASN A 36 3.86 -10.78 0.68
CA ASN A 36 2.51 -11.34 0.59
C ASN A 36 1.59 -10.61 -0.41
N GLY A 37 2.06 -9.56 -1.09
CA GLY A 37 1.25 -8.80 -2.06
C GLY A 37 0.15 -7.94 -1.43
N LEU A 38 0.23 -7.66 -0.13
CA LEU A 38 -0.73 -6.81 0.59
C LEU A 38 -0.48 -5.31 0.39
N LEU A 39 0.65 -4.95 -0.20
CA LEU A 39 1.01 -3.59 -0.55
C LEU A 39 1.25 -3.48 -2.05
N PRO A 40 0.81 -2.39 -2.70
CA PRO A 40 1.13 -2.15 -4.09
C PRO A 40 2.60 -1.73 -4.22
N VAL A 41 3.43 -2.65 -4.72
CA VAL A 41 4.87 -2.48 -4.85
C VAL A 41 5.26 -2.14 -6.29
N TYR A 42 6.13 -1.13 -6.44
CA TYR A 42 6.84 -0.81 -7.66
C TYR A 42 8.30 -1.24 -7.56
N GLN A 43 8.79 -1.93 -8.58
CA GLN A 43 10.19 -2.33 -8.70
C GLN A 43 10.66 -2.04 -10.14
N PRO A 44 11.52 -1.03 -10.36
CA PRO A 44 11.90 -0.57 -11.69
C PRO A 44 12.80 -1.56 -12.45
N VAL A 45 13.57 -2.38 -11.73
CA VAL A 45 14.52 -3.35 -12.30
C VAL A 45 14.49 -4.66 -11.53
N ALA A 46 14.70 -5.79 -12.21
CA ALA A 46 14.79 -7.09 -11.56
C ALA A 46 15.89 -7.07 -10.47
N ARG A 47 15.53 -7.48 -9.25
CA ARG A 47 16.38 -7.44 -8.03
C ARG A 47 16.80 -6.03 -7.56
N GLY A 48 16.21 -4.96 -8.10
CA GLY A 48 16.42 -3.60 -7.62
C GLY A 48 15.61 -3.26 -6.38
N ASN A 49 15.77 -2.01 -5.90
CA ASN A 49 15.01 -1.47 -4.78
C ASN A 49 13.50 -1.56 -5.03
N ARG A 50 12.75 -1.86 -3.98
CA ARG A 50 11.29 -1.93 -3.99
C ARG A 50 10.74 -0.68 -3.33
N TYR A 51 9.67 -0.14 -3.90
CA TYR A 51 9.00 1.05 -3.41
C TYR A 51 7.50 0.79 -3.28
N ILE A 52 6.85 1.42 -2.31
CA ILE A 52 5.42 1.30 -2.08
C ILE A 52 4.71 2.45 -2.78
N ASN A 53 3.77 2.14 -3.66
CA ASN A 53 2.94 3.13 -4.35
C ASN A 53 1.81 3.61 -3.42
N MET A 54 1.97 4.80 -2.87
CA MET A 54 1.02 5.36 -1.92
C MET A 54 -0.35 5.65 -2.52
N ILE A 55 -0.43 5.97 -3.82
CA ILE A 55 -1.74 6.15 -4.49
C ILE A 55 -2.50 4.82 -4.53
N GLY A 56 -1.80 3.74 -4.88
CA GLY A 56 -2.38 2.39 -4.87
C GLY A 56 -2.84 2.00 -3.46
N ALA A 57 -2.03 2.30 -2.45
CA ALA A 57 -2.33 1.93 -1.07
C ALA A 57 -3.60 2.63 -0.55
N ILE A 58 -3.77 3.92 -0.89
CA ILE A 58 -4.98 4.68 -0.53
C ILE A 58 -6.22 4.11 -1.23
N LYS A 59 -6.13 3.82 -2.53
CA LYS A 59 -7.26 3.22 -3.28
C LYS A 59 -7.66 1.86 -2.73
N LEU A 60 -6.68 1.00 -2.43
CA LEU A 60 -6.93 -0.30 -1.83
C LEU A 60 -7.62 -0.17 -0.46
N ALA A 61 -7.17 0.78 0.38
CA ALA A 61 -7.80 1.03 1.68
C ALA A 61 -9.26 1.47 1.53
N ASP A 62 -9.57 2.33 0.55
CA ASP A 62 -10.93 2.79 0.26
C ASP A 62 -11.83 1.64 -0.24
N GLU A 63 -11.33 0.81 -1.15
CA GLU A 63 -12.04 -0.38 -1.64
C GLU A 63 -12.34 -1.39 -0.53
N VAL A 64 -11.36 -1.63 0.35
CA VAL A 64 -11.53 -2.51 1.53
C VAL A 64 -12.55 -1.90 2.49
N TYR A 65 -12.49 -0.60 2.76
CA TYR A 65 -13.44 0.10 3.62
C TYR A 65 -14.87 0.02 3.09
N GLU A 66 -15.08 0.32 1.81
CA GLU A 66 -16.39 0.25 1.16
C GLU A 66 -16.93 -1.19 1.11
N THR A 67 -16.06 -2.18 0.89
CA THR A 67 -16.43 -3.59 0.97
C THR A 67 -16.87 -3.98 2.38
N GLN A 68 -16.07 -3.64 3.39
CA GLN A 68 -16.38 -3.91 4.79
C GLN A 68 -17.71 -3.28 5.18
N LYS A 69 -17.94 -2.02 4.81
CA LYS A 69 -19.19 -1.29 5.02
C LYS A 69 -20.38 -2.03 4.40
N ARG A 70 -20.30 -2.48 3.14
CA ARG A 70 -21.37 -3.25 2.48
C ARG A 70 -21.64 -4.59 3.14
N THR A 71 -20.60 -5.23 3.67
CA THR A 71 -20.70 -6.54 4.34
C THR A 71 -21.04 -6.44 5.82
N ALA A 72 -21.05 -5.23 6.40
CA ALA A 72 -21.24 -5.06 7.82
C ALA A 72 -22.68 -5.43 8.23
N PRO A 73 -22.88 -6.15 9.34
CA PRO A 73 -24.21 -6.56 9.80
C PRO A 73 -25.20 -5.39 9.96
N TRP A 74 -24.71 -4.20 10.28
CA TRP A 74 -25.49 -2.99 10.43
C TRP A 74 -25.87 -2.31 9.11
N ALA A 75 -25.19 -2.58 7.99
CA ALA A 75 -25.58 -2.04 6.68
C ALA A 75 -26.91 -2.64 6.20
N THR A 76 -27.18 -3.90 6.57
CA THR A 76 -28.47 -4.56 6.38
C THR A 76 -29.63 -3.93 7.15
N LEU A 77 -29.35 -3.24 8.27
CA LEU A 77 -30.39 -2.60 9.10
C LEU A 77 -30.87 -1.26 8.56
N ASN A 78 -30.09 -0.61 7.68
CA ASN A 78 -30.40 0.71 7.11
C ASN A 78 -30.92 0.67 5.66
N GLY A 79 -31.34 -0.50 5.17
CA GLY A 79 -32.02 -0.60 3.87
C GLY A 79 -31.14 -0.38 2.63
N ILE A 80 -29.82 -0.49 2.74
CA ILE A 80 -28.92 -0.54 1.58
C ILE A 80 -28.86 -2.00 1.11
N ARG A 81 -29.94 -2.47 0.50
CA ARG A 81 -29.95 -3.70 -0.30
C ARG A 81 -31.06 -3.67 -1.32
#